data_AF-A0A833ZQA9-F1
#
_entry.id   AF-A0A833ZQA9-F1
#
_cell.length_a   1.000
_cell.length_b   1.000
_cell.length_c   1.000
_cell.angle_alpha   90.00
_cell.angle_beta   90.00
_cell.angle_gamma   90.00
#
_symmetry.space_group_name_H-M   'P 1'
#
loop_
_entity.id
_entity.type
_entity.pdbx_description
1 polymer ?
#
loop_
_entity_poly.entity_id
_entity_poly.type
_entity_poly.pdbx_seq_one_letter_code
_entity_poly.pdbx_strand_id
1 'polypeptide(L)'
;MKMAPKAKKEAPAPPKAEAKAKALKAKKAVLKGVHSHKKKKIRTSPTFRRPKTLRLRRQPKYPRKSAPRRNKLDHYAIIKFPLTTESAMKKIEDNNTLVFIVDVKANKHQIKQAVKKLYDIDVAKVNTLIRPDGEKKAYVRLAPDYDALDVANKVSFLCHELPNSHPLGANDVSVCDQSLTC
;
A
#
# COMPACT_ATOMS: atom_id res chain seq x y z
N MET A 1 11.78 71.09 -4.19
CA MET A 1 12.23 71.77 -5.43
C MET A 1 13.51 71.12 -5.94
N LYS A 2 13.43 70.37 -7.05
CA LYS A 2 14.54 70.09 -7.99
C LYS A 2 13.91 69.57 -9.27
N MET A 3 13.82 70.43 -10.28
CA MET A 3 13.29 70.13 -11.61
C MET A 3 14.30 69.24 -12.36
N ALA A 4 13.83 68.08 -12.84
CA ALA A 4 14.57 67.27 -13.81
C ALA A 4 14.41 67.88 -15.21
N PRO A 5 15.47 67.93 -16.03
CA PRO A 5 15.38 68.50 -17.38
C PRO A 5 14.55 67.57 -18.26
N LYS A 6 13.59 68.16 -19.00
CA LYS A 6 12.80 67.45 -20.00
C LYS A 6 13.75 66.87 -21.06
N ALA A 7 13.69 65.56 -21.24
CA ALA A 7 14.39 64.87 -22.32
C ALA A 7 13.96 65.46 -23.66
N LYS A 8 14.90 66.07 -24.38
CA LYS A 8 14.71 66.44 -25.78
C LYS A 8 14.54 65.14 -26.57
N LYS A 9 13.36 64.94 -27.16
CA LYS A 9 13.15 63.93 -28.20
C LYS A 9 14.04 64.31 -29.38
N GLU A 10 15.15 63.61 -29.54
CA GLU A 10 15.95 63.67 -30.76
C GLU A 10 15.07 63.22 -31.94
N ALA A 11 15.13 63.99 -33.03
CA ALA A 11 14.39 63.71 -34.24
C ALA A 11 14.72 62.29 -34.75
N PRO A 12 13.72 61.53 -35.25
CA PRO A 12 13.98 60.20 -35.79
C PRO A 12 15.01 60.31 -36.91
N ALA A 13 16.07 59.50 -36.83
CA ALA A 13 17.08 59.42 -37.87
C ALA A 13 16.41 59.17 -39.22
N PRO A 14 16.92 59.71 -40.35
CA PRO A 14 16.28 59.57 -41.64
C PRO A 14 16.02 58.08 -41.90
N PRO A 15 14.82 57.68 -42.37
CA PRO A 15 14.39 56.28 -42.42
C PRO A 15 15.37 55.37 -43.18
N LYS A 16 16.14 55.95 -44.11
CA LYS A 16 17.22 55.29 -44.85
C LYS A 16 18.41 54.88 -43.97
N ALA A 17 18.76 55.63 -42.93
CA ALA A 17 19.86 55.31 -42.01
C ALA A 17 19.50 54.17 -41.05
N GLU A 18 18.27 54.16 -40.53
CA GLU A 18 17.77 53.07 -39.70
C GLU A 18 17.64 51.75 -40.49
N ALA A 19 17.17 51.83 -41.73
CA ALA A 19 17.09 50.67 -42.62
C ALA A 19 18.48 50.09 -42.92
N LYS A 20 19.49 50.94 -43.18
CA LYS A 20 20.88 50.52 -43.36
C LYS A 20 21.45 49.87 -42.09
N ALA A 21 21.22 50.44 -40.91
CA ALA A 21 21.69 49.87 -39.65
C ALA A 21 21.04 48.50 -39.34
N LYS A 22 19.74 48.35 -39.62
CA LYS A 22 19.00 47.08 -39.50
C LYS A 22 19.53 46.03 -40.49
N ALA A 23 19.76 46.41 -41.75
CA ALA A 23 20.34 45.52 -42.77
C ALA A 23 21.76 45.06 -42.42
N LEU A 24 22.61 45.96 -41.90
CA LEU A 24 23.97 45.62 -41.47
C LEU A 24 23.99 44.70 -40.24
N LYS A 25 23.07 44.90 -39.28
CA LYS A 25 22.88 43.98 -38.14
C LYS A 25 22.38 42.61 -38.60
N ALA A 26 21.43 42.57 -39.53
CA ALA A 26 20.94 41.32 -40.13
C ALA A 26 22.06 40.58 -40.86
N LYS A 27 22.85 41.27 -41.69
CA LYS A 27 24.02 40.69 -42.37
C LYS A 27 25.05 40.12 -41.39
N LYS A 28 25.35 40.83 -40.30
CA LYS A 28 26.27 40.36 -39.24
C LYS A 28 25.70 39.17 -38.47
N ALA A 29 24.40 39.12 -38.22
CA ALA A 29 23.74 37.99 -37.56
C ALA A 29 23.71 36.75 -38.47
N VAL A 30 23.45 36.93 -39.77
CA VAL A 30 23.48 35.86 -40.77
C VAL A 30 24.90 35.29 -40.92
N LEU A 31 25.93 36.14 -40.97
CA LEU A 31 27.33 35.71 -41.02
C LEU A 31 27.78 34.97 -39.75
N LYS A 32 27.29 35.37 -38.57
CA LYS A 32 27.57 34.67 -37.30
C LYS A 32 26.85 33.34 -37.17
N GLY A 33 25.75 33.15 -37.91
CA GLY A 33 24.95 31.93 -37.92
C GLY A 33 24.30 31.59 -36.58
N VAL A 34 23.48 30.54 -36.57
CA VAL A 34 22.71 30.09 -35.38
C VAL A 34 23.61 29.41 -34.33
N HIS A 35 24.87 29.13 -34.65
CA HIS A 35 25.81 28.39 -33.81
C HIS A 35 26.97 29.26 -33.27
N SER A 36 26.75 30.56 -33.09
CA SER A 36 27.81 31.51 -32.71
C SER A 36 28.41 31.30 -31.29
N HIS A 37 27.74 30.57 -30.40
CA HIS A 37 28.24 30.30 -29.05
C HIS A 37 28.36 28.79 -28.79
N LYS A 38 29.55 28.22 -29.05
CA LYS A 38 29.87 26.85 -28.61
C LYS A 38 30.17 26.85 -27.10
N LYS A 39 29.15 26.64 -26.27
CA LYS A 39 29.33 26.46 -24.82
C LYS A 39 29.85 25.05 -24.53
N LYS A 40 31.12 24.94 -24.14
CA LYS A 40 31.74 23.66 -23.72
C LYS A 40 31.18 23.24 -22.36
N LYS A 41 30.87 21.95 -22.18
CA LYS A 41 30.50 21.38 -20.88
C LYS A 41 31.77 21.20 -20.04
N ILE A 42 32.03 22.14 -19.13
CA ILE A 42 33.16 22.08 -18.20
C ILE A 42 32.88 20.99 -17.15
N ARG A 43 33.83 20.08 -16.92
CA ARG A 43 33.78 19.10 -15.84
C ARG A 43 34.72 19.60 -14.73
N THR A 44 34.16 19.96 -13.58
CA THR A 44 34.91 20.50 -12.43
C THR A 44 35.48 19.41 -11.52
N SER A 45 35.00 18.18 -11.64
CA SER A 45 35.48 17.00 -10.89
C SER A 45 36.39 16.14 -11.78
N PRO A 46 37.53 15.65 -11.26
CA PRO A 46 38.40 14.72 -11.98
C PRO A 46 37.76 13.32 -12.10
N THR A 47 36.85 12.97 -11.19
CA THR A 47 36.16 11.66 -11.20
C THR A 47 34.97 11.67 -12.17
N PHE A 48 34.95 10.73 -13.11
CA PHE A 48 33.81 10.52 -14.01
C PHE A 48 32.70 9.73 -13.30
N ARG A 49 31.54 10.35 -13.10
CA ARG A 49 30.36 9.70 -12.52
C ARG A 49 29.41 9.24 -13.62
N ARG A 50 28.88 8.02 -13.51
CA ARG A 50 27.85 7.51 -14.40
C ARG A 50 26.64 8.46 -14.38
N PRO A 51 26.20 9.00 -15.53
CA PRO A 51 25.03 9.86 -15.56
C PRO A 51 23.79 9.05 -15.20
N LYS A 52 22.85 9.68 -14.50
CA LYS A 52 21.56 9.06 -14.23
C LYS A 52 20.81 8.90 -15.54
N THR A 53 20.50 7.66 -15.88
CA THR A 53 19.71 7.32 -17.06
C THR A 53 18.26 7.08 -16.65
N LEU A 54 17.34 7.25 -17.59
CA LEU A 54 15.93 6.88 -17.40
C LEU A 54 15.83 5.36 -17.14
N ARG A 55 15.05 4.99 -16.11
CA ARG A 55 14.75 3.59 -15.75
C ARG A 55 13.24 3.41 -15.83
N LEU A 56 12.78 2.79 -16.92
CA LEU A 56 11.35 2.48 -17.10
C LEU A 56 10.88 1.46 -16.07
N ARG A 57 9.62 1.59 -15.64
CA ARG A 57 8.96 0.55 -14.84
C ARG A 57 8.71 -0.67 -15.73
N ARG A 58 8.69 -1.86 -15.10
CA ARG A 58 8.39 -3.10 -15.81
C ARG A 58 6.94 -3.07 -16.33
N GLN A 59 6.78 -3.32 -17.62
CA GLN A 59 5.48 -3.54 -18.29
C GLN A 59 5.54 -4.92 -18.96
N PRO A 60 5.23 -6.02 -18.24
CA PRO A 60 5.29 -7.36 -18.81
C PRO A 60 4.19 -7.56 -19.85
N LYS A 61 4.51 -8.24 -20.96
CA LYS A 61 3.56 -8.49 -22.07
C LYS A 61 2.46 -9.49 -21.72
N TYR A 62 2.72 -10.39 -20.76
CA TYR A 62 1.78 -11.38 -20.26
C TYR A 62 1.93 -11.54 -18.75
N PRO A 63 0.85 -11.83 -18.01
CA PRO A 63 0.93 -12.08 -16.58
C PRO A 63 1.62 -13.42 -16.29
N ARG A 64 2.40 -13.49 -15.21
CA ARG A 64 3.10 -14.74 -14.80
C ARG A 64 2.17 -15.79 -14.19
N LYS A 65 0.98 -15.38 -13.76
CA LYS A 65 -0.07 -16.24 -13.21
C LYS A 65 -1.38 -15.76 -13.81
N SER A 66 -2.23 -16.70 -14.24
CA SER A 66 -3.55 -16.39 -14.80
C SER A 66 -4.44 -15.68 -13.79
N ALA A 67 -4.44 -16.15 -12.53
CA ALA A 67 -5.22 -15.57 -11.44
C ALA A 67 -4.36 -15.24 -10.21
N PRO A 68 -4.75 -14.22 -9.42
CA PRO A 68 -4.17 -13.99 -8.11
C PRO A 68 -4.49 -15.16 -7.17
N ARG A 69 -3.59 -15.43 -6.21
CA ARG A 69 -3.83 -16.47 -5.20
C ARG A 69 -4.87 -15.98 -4.19
N ARG A 70 -5.79 -16.87 -3.80
CA ARG A 70 -6.71 -16.61 -2.68
C ARG A 70 -5.95 -16.49 -1.36
N ASN A 71 -6.43 -15.64 -0.47
CA ASN A 71 -5.91 -15.55 0.90
C ASN A 71 -6.31 -16.81 1.67
N LYS A 72 -5.32 -17.58 2.15
CA LYS A 72 -5.56 -18.80 2.95
C LYS A 72 -5.78 -18.51 4.44
N LEU A 73 -5.37 -17.34 4.91
CA LEU A 73 -5.57 -16.88 6.29
C LEU A 73 -6.77 -15.94 6.31
N ASP A 74 -7.97 -16.51 6.28
CA ASP A 74 -9.23 -15.82 6.50
C ASP A 74 -9.56 -15.73 8.01
N HIS A 75 -10.64 -15.04 8.34
CA HIS A 75 -11.02 -14.79 9.74
C HIS A 75 -11.30 -16.08 10.51
N TYR A 76 -11.89 -17.07 9.84
CA TYR A 76 -12.17 -18.40 10.38
C TYR A 76 -10.90 -19.25 10.53
N ALA A 77 -9.94 -19.21 9.59
CA ALA A 77 -8.66 -19.89 9.80
C ALA A 77 -7.81 -19.24 10.91
N ILE A 78 -7.98 -17.94 11.16
CA ILE A 78 -7.25 -17.22 12.22
C ILE A 78 -7.72 -17.67 13.61
N ILE A 79 -9.03 -17.73 13.85
CA ILE A 79 -9.61 -18.11 15.16
C ILE A 79 -10.13 -19.54 15.07
N LYS A 80 -9.45 -20.49 15.71
CA LYS A 80 -9.83 -21.90 15.65
C LYS A 80 -10.96 -22.22 16.62
N PHE A 81 -10.73 -22.02 17.92
CA PHE A 81 -11.71 -22.30 18.97
C PHE A 81 -11.43 -21.47 20.23
N PRO A 82 -12.45 -21.14 21.03
CA PRO A 82 -12.28 -20.56 22.35
C PRO A 82 -11.68 -21.59 23.33
N LEU A 83 -10.90 -21.12 24.31
CA LEU A 83 -10.46 -21.97 25.41
C LEU A 83 -11.46 -21.91 26.57
N THR A 84 -11.98 -23.07 26.95
CA THR A 84 -12.97 -23.23 28.02
C THR A 84 -12.36 -23.81 29.32
N THR A 85 -11.03 -23.79 29.46
CA THR A 85 -10.35 -24.26 30.69
C THR A 85 -10.67 -23.37 31.88
N GLU A 86 -10.61 -23.90 33.11
CA GLU A 86 -10.86 -23.14 34.35
C GLU A 86 -10.07 -21.82 34.43
N SER A 87 -8.78 -21.86 34.08
CA SER A 87 -7.93 -20.66 34.06
C SER A 87 -8.38 -19.61 33.03
N ALA A 88 -9.01 -20.04 31.95
CA ALA A 88 -9.58 -19.16 30.93
C ALA A 88 -10.93 -18.60 31.38
N MET A 89 -11.78 -19.41 32.01
CA MET A 89 -13.06 -18.96 32.57
C MET A 89 -12.85 -17.86 33.63
N LYS A 90 -11.89 -18.04 34.54
CA LYS A 90 -11.49 -16.98 35.51
C LYS A 90 -11.08 -15.68 34.82
N LYS A 91 -10.43 -15.75 33.65
CA LYS A 91 -10.01 -14.57 32.87
C LYS A 91 -11.16 -13.87 32.14
N ILE A 92 -12.26 -14.57 31.89
CA ILE A 92 -13.48 -14.00 31.33
C ILE A 92 -14.14 -13.14 32.42
N GLU A 93 -14.29 -13.69 33.62
CA GLU A 93 -14.91 -13.04 34.78
C GLU A 93 -14.10 -11.85 35.30
N ASP A 94 -12.84 -12.06 35.69
CA ASP A 94 -12.07 -11.06 36.44
C ASP A 94 -11.59 -9.89 35.58
N ASN A 95 -11.24 -10.18 34.31
CA ASN A 95 -10.43 -9.29 33.49
C ASN A 95 -11.14 -8.79 32.23
N ASN A 96 -12.38 -9.23 31.99
CA ASN A 96 -13.13 -9.02 30.74
C ASN A 96 -12.31 -9.43 29.50
N THR A 97 -11.77 -10.67 29.52
CA THR A 97 -10.91 -11.18 28.44
C THR A 97 -11.35 -12.52 27.91
N LEU A 98 -11.46 -12.62 26.60
CA LEU A 98 -11.70 -13.88 25.89
C LEU A 98 -10.36 -14.54 25.54
N VAL A 99 -10.32 -15.85 25.68
CA VAL A 99 -9.11 -16.63 25.36
C VAL A 99 -9.39 -17.53 24.16
N PHE A 100 -8.60 -17.37 23.11
CA PHE A 100 -8.74 -18.13 21.88
C PHE A 100 -7.47 -18.93 21.57
N ILE A 101 -7.65 -20.07 20.92
CA ILE A 101 -6.60 -20.71 20.13
C ILE A 101 -6.66 -20.18 18.71
N VAL A 102 -5.50 -19.75 18.23
CA VAL A 102 -5.35 -19.09 16.95
C VAL A 102 -4.22 -19.71 16.13
N ASP A 103 -4.19 -19.43 14.84
CA ASP A 103 -3.11 -19.89 13.97
C ASP A 103 -1.74 -19.27 14.35
N VAL A 104 -0.68 -20.07 14.24
CA VAL A 104 0.70 -19.70 14.60
C VAL A 104 1.24 -18.58 13.72
N LYS A 105 0.69 -18.38 12.52
CA LYS A 105 1.08 -17.28 11.61
C LYS A 105 0.30 -16.00 11.86
N ALA A 106 -0.77 -16.03 12.67
CA ALA A 106 -1.64 -14.87 12.88
C ALA A 106 -0.97 -13.76 13.70
N ASN A 107 -1.01 -12.53 13.19
CA ASN A 107 -0.53 -11.34 13.90
C ASN A 107 -1.62 -10.79 14.84
N LYS A 108 -1.22 -10.03 15.87
CA LYS A 108 -2.15 -9.40 16.82
C LYS A 108 -3.22 -8.53 16.13
N HIS A 109 -2.85 -7.81 15.07
CA HIS A 109 -3.78 -7.00 14.29
C HIS A 109 -4.83 -7.84 13.54
N GLN A 110 -4.42 -9.01 13.01
CA GLN A 110 -5.30 -9.92 12.30
C GLN A 110 -6.30 -10.56 13.27
N ILE A 111 -5.84 -10.97 14.46
CA ILE A 111 -6.69 -11.50 15.52
C ILE A 111 -7.73 -10.45 15.94
N LYS A 112 -7.30 -9.19 16.16
CA LYS A 112 -8.20 -8.08 16.49
C LYS A 112 -9.29 -7.89 15.44
N GLN A 113 -8.92 -7.91 14.16
CA GLN A 113 -9.87 -7.77 13.05
C GLN A 113 -10.79 -8.98 12.90
N ALA A 114 -10.29 -10.20 13.12
CA ALA A 114 -11.08 -11.42 13.05
C ALA A 114 -12.13 -11.47 14.16
N VAL A 115 -11.75 -11.19 15.41
CA VAL A 115 -12.69 -11.14 16.55
C VAL A 115 -13.77 -10.09 16.29
N LYS A 116 -13.37 -8.90 15.81
CA LYS A 116 -14.31 -7.82 15.51
C LYS A 116 -15.31 -8.17 14.41
N LYS A 117 -14.91 -8.95 13.40
CA LYS A 117 -15.79 -9.31 12.28
C LYS A 117 -16.66 -10.53 12.53
N LEU A 118 -16.18 -11.49 13.31
CA LEU A 118 -16.89 -12.76 13.54
C LEU A 118 -17.95 -12.63 14.64
N TYR A 119 -17.66 -11.81 15.65
CA TYR A 119 -18.51 -11.68 16.83
C TYR A 119 -19.07 -10.26 17.01
N ASP A 120 -18.72 -9.33 16.13
CA ASP A 120 -19.15 -7.92 16.16
C ASP A 120 -18.79 -7.18 17.47
N ILE A 121 -17.60 -7.49 18.01
CA ILE A 121 -17.12 -6.95 19.29
C ILE A 121 -15.95 -5.99 19.08
N ASP A 122 -15.93 -4.91 19.86
CA ASP A 122 -14.74 -4.07 19.95
C ASP A 122 -13.71 -4.59 20.95
N VAL A 123 -12.46 -4.66 20.48
CA VAL A 123 -11.33 -5.18 21.23
C VAL A 123 -10.44 -4.03 21.68
N ALA A 124 -10.17 -3.95 22.98
CA ALA A 124 -9.21 -3.01 23.54
C ALA A 124 -7.77 -3.43 23.17
N LYS A 125 -7.34 -4.62 23.60
CA LYS A 125 -5.96 -5.10 23.44
C LYS A 125 -5.89 -6.61 23.23
N VAL A 126 -4.91 -7.05 22.46
CA VAL A 126 -4.61 -8.48 22.23
C VAL A 126 -3.20 -8.81 22.72
N ASN A 127 -3.09 -9.81 23.59
CA ASN A 127 -1.83 -10.44 23.99
C ASN A 127 -1.78 -11.86 23.43
N THR A 128 -0.60 -12.33 23.04
CA THR A 128 -0.44 -13.66 22.42
C THR A 128 0.78 -14.35 23.00
N LEU A 129 0.69 -15.66 23.18
CA LEU A 129 1.83 -16.55 23.45
C LEU A 129 1.73 -17.80 22.58
N ILE A 130 2.84 -18.51 22.40
CA ILE A 130 2.86 -19.84 21.80
C ILE A 130 2.91 -20.85 22.94
N ARG A 131 1.99 -21.81 22.95
CA ARG A 131 1.98 -22.92 23.90
C ARG A 131 3.09 -23.92 23.55
N PRO A 132 3.59 -24.72 24.51
CA PRO A 132 4.51 -25.81 24.21
C PRO A 132 3.92 -26.82 23.21
N ASP A 133 2.58 -26.94 23.14
CA ASP A 133 1.83 -27.73 22.16
C ASP A 133 2.02 -27.27 20.69
N GLY A 134 2.68 -26.13 20.49
CA GLY A 134 2.90 -25.53 19.16
C GLY A 134 1.76 -24.64 18.68
N GLU A 135 0.67 -24.53 19.44
CA GLU A 135 -0.46 -23.66 19.11
C GLU A 135 -0.36 -22.29 19.75
N LYS A 136 -0.84 -21.25 19.07
CA LYS A 136 -0.83 -19.89 19.61
C LYS A 136 -2.09 -19.66 20.44
N LYS A 137 -1.92 -19.19 21.68
CA LYS A 137 -2.98 -18.75 22.59
C LYS A 137 -3.05 -17.22 22.57
N ALA A 138 -4.25 -16.68 22.39
CA ALA A 138 -4.51 -15.24 22.37
C ALA A 138 -5.43 -14.85 23.52
N TYR A 139 -4.99 -13.89 24.34
CA TYR A 139 -5.83 -13.19 25.31
C TYR A 139 -6.33 -11.90 24.67
N VAL A 140 -7.65 -11.77 24.54
CA VAL A 140 -8.32 -10.65 23.88
C VAL A 140 -9.10 -9.89 24.94
N ARG A 141 -8.62 -8.72 25.34
CA ARG A 141 -9.38 -7.83 26.24
C ARG A 141 -10.40 -7.05 25.42
N LEU A 142 -11.66 -7.13 25.83
CA LEU A 142 -12.75 -6.41 25.17
C LEU A 142 -12.73 -4.93 25.58
N ALA A 143 -13.44 -4.11 24.81
CA ALA A 143 -13.79 -2.76 25.24
C ALA A 143 -14.73 -2.83 26.47
N PRO A 144 -14.70 -1.83 27.36
CA PRO A 144 -15.52 -1.84 28.58
C PRO A 144 -17.03 -1.82 28.28
N ASP A 145 -17.43 -1.44 27.07
CA ASP A 145 -18.82 -1.40 26.62
C ASP A 145 -19.42 -2.80 26.39
N TYR A 146 -18.59 -3.85 26.34
CA TYR A 146 -19.00 -5.23 26.11
C TYR A 146 -18.62 -6.10 27.29
N ASP A 147 -19.55 -6.96 27.73
CA ASP A 147 -19.28 -7.99 28.73
C ASP A 147 -18.81 -9.30 28.06
N ALA A 148 -17.65 -9.81 28.49
CA ALA A 148 -17.11 -11.06 27.98
C ALA A 148 -17.96 -12.29 28.37
N LEU A 149 -18.71 -12.26 29.47
CA LEU A 149 -19.58 -13.38 29.86
C LEU A 149 -20.72 -13.58 28.85
N ASP A 150 -21.40 -12.50 28.48
CA ASP A 150 -22.49 -12.52 27.51
C ASP A 150 -22.02 -12.98 26.13
N VAL A 151 -20.84 -12.51 25.72
CA VAL A 151 -20.22 -12.97 24.48
C VAL A 151 -19.83 -14.44 24.57
N ALA A 152 -19.23 -14.88 25.68
CA ALA A 152 -18.79 -16.26 25.83
C ALA A 152 -19.95 -17.25 25.75
N ASN A 153 -21.13 -16.89 26.25
CA ASN A 153 -22.34 -17.71 26.12
C ASN A 153 -22.78 -17.85 24.66
N LYS A 154 -22.71 -16.75 23.88
CA LYS A 154 -22.99 -16.77 22.43
C LYS A 154 -21.98 -17.64 21.67
N VAL A 155 -20.69 -17.52 22.02
CA VAL A 155 -19.61 -18.26 21.36
C VAL A 155 -19.63 -19.75 21.74
N SER A 156 -19.94 -20.07 22.98
CA SER A 156 -19.99 -21.45 23.49
C SER A 156 -21.11 -22.27 22.84
N PHE A 157 -22.27 -21.65 22.60
CA PHE A 157 -23.36 -22.28 21.84
C PHE A 157 -22.93 -22.61 20.40
N LEU A 158 -22.27 -21.66 19.71
CA LEU A 158 -21.80 -21.83 18.33
C LEU A 158 -20.70 -22.90 18.18
N CYS A 159 -19.93 -23.18 19.24
CA CYS A 159 -18.83 -24.15 19.17
C CYS A 159 -19.27 -25.60 19.50
N HIS A 160 -20.35 -25.79 20.27
CA HIS A 160 -20.88 -27.12 20.63
C HIS A 160 -21.60 -27.80 19.44
N GLU A 161 -22.05 -27.02 18.46
CA GLU A 161 -22.78 -27.52 17.29
C GLU A 161 -21.91 -27.73 16.04
N LEU A 162 -20.58 -27.76 16.20
CA LEU A 162 -19.67 -28.24 15.17
C LEU A 162 -19.19 -29.65 15.53
N PRO A 163 -20.00 -30.71 15.34
CA PRO A 163 -19.43 -32.03 15.20
C PRO A 163 -18.50 -31.97 13.99
N ASN A 164 -17.22 -32.22 14.27
CA ASN A 164 -16.13 -32.49 13.34
C ASN A 164 -16.55 -32.42 11.87
N SER A 165 -16.15 -31.34 11.20
CA SER A 165 -16.29 -31.18 9.76
C SER A 165 -15.99 -32.50 9.05
N HIS A 166 -17.00 -33.03 8.37
CA HIS A 166 -16.87 -33.99 7.30
C HIS A 166 -15.60 -33.67 6.47
N PRO A 167 -14.76 -34.66 6.14
CA PRO A 167 -13.63 -34.42 5.27
C PRO A 167 -14.21 -33.93 3.94
N LEU A 168 -13.97 -32.65 3.62
CA LEU A 168 -14.34 -32.10 2.32
C LEU A 168 -13.63 -32.95 1.27
N GLY A 169 -14.46 -33.72 0.58
CA GLY A 169 -14.06 -34.61 -0.50
C GLY A 169 -13.19 -33.88 -1.50
N ALA A 170 -12.22 -34.64 -2.00
CA ALA A 170 -11.68 -34.44 -3.32
C ALA A 170 -12.85 -34.20 -4.30
N ASN A 171 -12.99 -32.97 -4.78
CA ASN A 171 -13.70 -32.72 -6.02
C ASN A 171 -12.64 -32.63 -7.11
N ASP A 172 -12.37 -33.81 -7.65
CA ASP A 172 -12.33 -34.12 -9.07
C ASP A 172 -11.79 -33.04 -10.01
N VAL A 173 -10.54 -33.28 -10.36
CA VAL A 173 -10.03 -33.16 -11.72
C VAL A 173 -11.02 -33.82 -12.71
N SER A 174 -11.21 -33.19 -13.88
CA SER A 174 -11.90 -33.74 -15.09
C SER A 174 -13.44 -33.64 -15.03
N VAL A 175 -14.22 -33.23 -16.04
CA VAL A 175 -14.12 -33.12 -17.52
C VAL A 175 -15.17 -32.07 -18.00
N CYS A 176 -15.09 -31.68 -19.27
CA CYS A 176 -16.13 -31.08 -20.15
C CYS A 176 -16.23 -29.53 -20.15
N ASP A 177 -16.19 -28.81 -21.27
CA ASP A 177 -16.25 -29.25 -22.67
C ASP A 177 -15.63 -28.21 -23.62
N GLN A 178 -14.80 -28.71 -24.54
CA GLN A 178 -14.50 -28.07 -25.81
C GLN A 178 -15.65 -28.43 -26.76
N SER A 179 -16.64 -27.56 -26.93
CA SER A 179 -17.40 -27.41 -28.17
C SER A 179 -18.61 -26.51 -27.95
N LEU A 180 -18.58 -25.30 -28.52
CA LEU A 180 -19.63 -24.80 -29.39
C LEU A 180 -19.21 -23.46 -29.99
N THR A 181 -19.09 -23.53 -31.31
CA THR A 181 -18.90 -22.49 -32.30
C THR A 181 -19.99 -21.41 -32.26
N CYS A 182 -19.57 -20.15 -32.25
CA CYS A 182 -19.87 -19.11 -33.26
C CYS A 182 -18.79 -18.03 -33.17
#